data_AF-A0A2G2WGL5-F1
#
_entry.id   AF-A0A2G2WGL5-F1
#
_cell.length_a   1.000
_cell.length_b   1.000
_cell.length_c   1.000
_cell.angle_alpha   90.00
_cell.angle_beta   90.00
_cell.angle_gamma   90.00
#
_symmetry.space_group_name_H-M   'P 1'
#
loop_
_entity.id
_entity.type
_entity.pdbx_description
1 polymer ?
#
loop_
_entity_poly.entity_id
_entity_poly.type
_entity_poly.pdbx_seq_one_letter_code
_entity_poly.pdbx_strand_id
1 'polypeptide(L)'
;MENEGQREKGEAKNFMVSFSALRKDVVNILDFMERLKNDEDQNAVDMADQIEELKVVLAFICTYVQLSHCDLKEFEDEMSNSRQQVENLLRTILDDVDNNVGCKHNMDHVLPSLMDNIDDCISSCHHSTSSATMTDEQLDFLLLDLHYLSEFLAEQIYPLETQYDILQTVSGNMKYFHGLIVNGCIEREIVEYVLAQFQLMAERVAIFLWHD
;
A
#
# COMPACT_ATOMS: atom_id res chain seq x y z
N MET A 1 -29.43 -12.60 18.86
CA MET A 1 -29.25 -11.31 18.15
C MET A 1 -28.25 -10.39 18.87
N GLU A 2 -27.46 -10.90 19.83
CA GLU A 2 -26.18 -10.29 20.17
C GLU A 2 -25.10 -10.94 19.28
N ASN A 3 -24.19 -10.13 18.74
CA ASN A 3 -22.82 -10.46 18.30
C ASN A 3 -22.40 -10.23 16.83
N GLU A 4 -23.26 -9.76 15.92
CA GLU A 4 -22.73 -9.29 14.61
C GLU A 4 -21.92 -8.00 14.77
N GLY A 5 -22.49 -6.96 15.37
CA GLY A 5 -21.79 -5.69 15.57
C GLY A 5 -20.61 -5.70 16.56
N GLN A 6 -20.44 -6.76 17.37
CA GLN A 6 -19.23 -6.94 18.19
C GLN A 6 -18.13 -7.69 17.43
N ARG A 7 -18.51 -8.61 16.53
CA ARG A 7 -17.60 -9.36 15.67
C ARG A 7 -16.98 -8.46 14.60
N GLU A 8 -17.78 -7.65 13.92
CA GLU A 8 -17.32 -6.67 12.92
C GLU A 8 -16.32 -5.66 13.50
N LYS A 9 -16.56 -5.18 14.74
CA LYS A 9 -15.62 -4.30 15.45
C LYS A 9 -14.31 -5.00 15.83
N GLY A 10 -14.35 -6.30 16.10
CA GLY A 10 -13.17 -7.10 16.38
C GLY A 10 -12.32 -7.33 15.13
N GLU A 11 -12.97 -7.63 14.01
CA GLU A 11 -12.34 -7.88 12.70
C GLU A 11 -11.72 -6.60 12.11
N ALA A 12 -12.42 -5.46 12.16
CA ALA A 12 -11.87 -4.16 11.74
C ALA A 12 -10.66 -3.72 12.60
N LYS A 13 -10.70 -3.99 13.91
CA LYS A 13 -9.56 -3.72 14.79
C LYS A 13 -8.36 -4.59 14.45
N ASN A 14 -8.59 -5.84 14.02
CA ASN A 14 -7.53 -6.76 13.63
C ASN A 14 -6.84 -6.28 12.34
N PHE A 15 -7.64 -5.92 11.33
CA PHE A 15 -7.12 -5.37 10.06
C PHE A 15 -6.26 -4.12 10.29
N MET A 16 -6.71 -3.17 11.12
CA MET A 16 -5.95 -1.94 11.38
C MET A 16 -4.63 -2.20 12.11
N VAL A 17 -4.59 -3.23 12.97
CA VAL A 17 -3.35 -3.66 13.65
C VAL A 17 -2.39 -4.30 12.65
N SER A 18 -2.86 -5.22 11.80
CA SER A 18 -2.05 -5.86 10.76
C SER A 18 -1.49 -4.83 9.79
N PHE A 19 -2.31 -3.86 9.36
CA PHE A 19 -1.85 -2.82 8.45
C PHE A 19 -0.82 -1.86 9.07
N SER A 20 -1.00 -1.50 10.36
CA SER A 20 0.01 -0.71 11.07
C SER A 20 1.34 -1.46 11.22
N ALA A 21 1.29 -2.78 11.44
CA ALA A 21 2.47 -3.62 11.52
C ALA A 21 3.16 -3.73 10.15
N LEU A 22 2.39 -3.96 9.09
CA LEU A 22 2.86 -3.94 7.69
C LEU A 22 3.62 -2.64 7.37
N ARG A 23 3.02 -1.47 7.66
CA ARG A 23 3.67 -0.17 7.42
C ARG A 23 5.01 -0.04 8.12
N LYS A 24 5.08 -0.51 9.37
CA LYS A 24 6.32 -0.45 10.15
C LYS A 24 7.42 -1.30 9.49
N ASP A 25 7.07 -2.49 9.03
CA ASP A 25 8.03 -3.39 8.38
C ASP A 25 8.47 -2.85 7.02
N VAL A 26 7.55 -2.28 6.24
CA VAL A 26 7.87 -1.57 4.99
C VAL A 26 8.89 -0.46 5.24
N VAL A 27 8.65 0.41 6.23
CA VAL A 27 9.59 1.49 6.58
C VAL A 27 10.97 0.94 6.96
N ASN A 28 11.02 -0.14 7.75
CA ASN A 28 12.30 -0.75 8.16
C ASN A 28 13.07 -1.33 6.97
N ILE A 29 12.36 -1.97 6.03
CA ILE A 29 12.95 -2.52 4.82
C ILE A 29 13.46 -1.41 3.92
N LEU A 30 12.66 -0.36 3.68
CA LEU A 30 13.07 0.74 2.81
C LEU A 30 14.26 1.53 3.38
N ASP A 31 14.31 1.76 4.70
CA ASP A 31 15.48 2.38 5.36
C ASP A 31 16.74 1.52 5.19
N PHE A 32 16.62 0.20 5.24
CA PHE A 32 17.74 -0.70 4.97
C PHE A 32 18.16 -0.69 3.51
N MET A 33 17.22 -0.74 2.56
CA MET A 33 17.52 -0.69 1.14
C MET A 33 18.21 0.63 0.75
N GLU A 34 17.78 1.74 1.34
CA GLU A 34 18.42 3.04 1.09
C GLU A 34 19.86 3.04 1.61
N ARG A 35 20.16 2.38 2.73
CA ARG A 35 21.54 2.23 3.23
C ARG A 35 22.37 1.33 2.32
N LEU A 36 21.81 0.23 1.84
CA LEU A 36 22.48 -0.67 0.89
C LEU A 36 22.83 0.05 -0.41
N LYS A 37 21.89 0.83 -0.96
CA LYS A 37 22.08 1.63 -2.18
C LYS A 37 23.23 2.64 -2.05
N ASN A 38 23.48 3.14 -0.85
CA ASN A 38 24.51 4.14 -0.57
C ASN A 38 25.88 3.53 -0.18
N ASP A 39 26.02 2.20 -0.16
CA ASP A 39 27.29 1.52 0.14
C ASP A 39 28.15 1.40 -1.13
N GLU A 40 29.41 1.88 -1.09
CA GLU A 40 30.28 2.06 -2.27
C GLU A 40 30.81 0.73 -2.87
N ASP A 41 30.64 -0.40 -2.18
CA ASP A 41 31.28 -1.68 -2.48
C ASP A 41 30.44 -2.65 -3.35
N GLN A 42 29.26 -2.25 -3.81
CA GLN A 42 28.30 -3.12 -4.52
C GLN A 42 28.17 -2.82 -6.02
N ASN A 43 27.73 -3.80 -6.82
CA ASN A 43 27.39 -3.61 -8.25
C ASN A 43 26.18 -2.66 -8.37
N ALA A 44 26.44 -1.35 -8.36
CA ALA A 44 25.47 -0.31 -8.03
C ALA A 44 24.28 -0.14 -8.99
N VAL A 45 24.34 -0.65 -10.23
CA VAL A 45 23.28 -0.44 -11.23
C VAL A 45 22.16 -1.47 -11.09
N ASP A 46 22.48 -2.77 -11.09
CA ASP A 46 21.47 -3.85 -11.04
C ASP A 46 20.75 -3.89 -9.68
N MET A 47 21.47 -3.59 -8.59
CA MET A 47 20.89 -3.50 -7.25
C MET A 47 19.96 -2.30 -7.10
N ALA A 48 20.25 -1.16 -7.76
CA ALA A 48 19.40 0.02 -7.67
C ALA A 48 18.03 -0.22 -8.34
N ASP A 49 18.02 -0.91 -9.49
CA ASP A 49 16.80 -1.25 -10.21
C ASP A 49 15.92 -2.22 -9.39
N GLN A 50 16.52 -3.24 -8.78
CA GLN A 50 15.80 -4.18 -7.90
C GLN A 50 15.24 -3.51 -6.63
N ILE A 51 15.98 -2.59 -6.03
CA ILE A 51 15.52 -1.82 -4.87
C ILE A 51 14.34 -0.92 -5.25
N GLU A 52 14.38 -0.30 -6.43
CA GLU A 52 13.29 0.54 -6.91
C GLU A 52 12.05 -0.31 -7.25
N GLU A 53 12.23 -1.46 -7.88
CA GLU A 53 11.12 -2.42 -8.13
C GLU A 53 10.49 -2.88 -6.82
N LEU A 54 11.29 -3.17 -5.79
CA LEU A 54 10.78 -3.52 -4.46
C LEU A 54 9.96 -2.38 -3.83
N LYS A 55 10.40 -1.12 -3.95
CA LYS A 55 9.65 0.05 -3.46
C LYS A 55 8.27 0.14 -4.13
N VAL A 56 8.21 -0.07 -5.44
CA VAL A 56 6.96 -0.03 -6.21
C VAL A 56 6.01 -1.13 -5.77
N VAL A 57 6.47 -2.39 -5.65
CA VAL A 57 5.60 -3.49 -5.23
C VAL A 57 5.11 -3.30 -3.78
N LEU A 58 5.94 -2.77 -2.88
CA LEU A 58 5.52 -2.47 -1.50
C LEU A 58 4.50 -1.31 -1.44
N ALA A 59 4.71 -0.23 -2.20
CA ALA A 59 3.75 0.87 -2.30
C ALA A 59 2.41 0.40 -2.89
N PHE A 60 2.48 -0.50 -3.88
CA PHE A 60 1.31 -1.15 -4.46
C PHE A 60 0.54 -1.94 -3.39
N ILE A 61 1.20 -2.83 -2.65
CA ILE A 61 0.61 -3.62 -1.56
C ILE A 61 -0.04 -2.70 -0.51
N CYS A 62 0.68 -1.66 -0.06
CA CYS A 62 0.15 -0.70 0.92
C CYS A 62 -1.08 0.06 0.41
N THR A 63 -1.10 0.44 -0.87
CA THR A 63 -2.25 1.08 -1.50
C THR A 63 -3.43 0.12 -1.58
N TYR A 64 -3.21 -1.10 -2.06
CA TYR A 64 -4.25 -2.10 -2.25
C TYR A 64 -4.89 -2.50 -0.93
N VAL A 65 -4.09 -2.76 0.11
CA VAL A 65 -4.60 -3.06 1.45
C VAL A 65 -5.50 -1.94 1.95
N GLN A 66 -5.10 -0.67 1.81
CA GLN A 66 -5.93 0.47 2.23
C GLN A 66 -7.24 0.57 1.45
N LEU A 67 -7.24 0.19 0.17
CA LEU A 67 -8.40 0.20 -0.71
C LEU A 67 -9.20 -1.10 -0.69
N SER A 68 -8.83 -2.08 0.15
CA SER A 68 -9.46 -3.41 0.20
C SER A 68 -10.96 -3.39 0.49
N HIS A 69 -11.46 -2.31 1.10
CA HIS A 69 -12.89 -2.07 1.34
C HIS A 69 -13.70 -1.73 0.07
N CYS A 70 -13.04 -1.58 -1.10
CA CYS A 70 -13.68 -1.22 -2.36
C CYS A 70 -14.18 -2.43 -3.19
N ASP A 71 -14.36 -3.62 -2.60
CA ASP A 71 -14.82 -4.85 -3.29
C ASP A 71 -14.07 -5.09 -4.63
N LEU A 72 -12.74 -5.07 -4.56
CA LEU A 72 -11.86 -5.29 -5.70
C LEU A 72 -11.86 -6.78 -6.08
N LYS A 73 -12.45 -7.10 -7.22
CA LYS A 73 -12.74 -8.48 -7.67
C LYS A 73 -11.52 -9.43 -7.72
N GLU A 74 -10.33 -8.88 -7.93
CA GLU A 74 -9.07 -9.63 -8.11
C GLU A 74 -8.09 -9.40 -6.95
N PHE A 75 -8.57 -8.86 -5.83
CA PHE A 75 -7.72 -8.46 -4.69
C PHE A 75 -6.80 -9.59 -4.18
N GLU A 76 -7.35 -10.77 -3.87
CA GLU A 76 -6.60 -11.86 -3.26
C GLU A 76 -5.52 -12.41 -4.20
N ASP A 77 -5.88 -12.62 -5.47
CA ASP A 77 -4.98 -13.14 -6.50
C ASP A 77 -3.81 -12.18 -6.74
N GLU A 78 -4.12 -10.88 -6.91
CA GLU A 78 -3.12 -9.86 -7.19
C GLU A 78 -2.21 -9.56 -5.99
N MET A 79 -2.77 -9.55 -4.79
CA MET A 79 -1.99 -9.40 -3.57
C MET A 79 -1.09 -10.61 -3.32
N SER A 80 -1.56 -11.82 -3.61
CA SER A 80 -0.75 -13.04 -3.50
C SER A 80 0.42 -13.04 -4.49
N ASN A 81 0.16 -12.60 -5.73
CA ASN A 81 1.22 -12.42 -6.73
C ASN A 81 2.24 -11.36 -6.29
N SER A 82 1.76 -10.20 -5.82
CA SER A 82 2.61 -9.11 -5.31
C SER A 82 3.46 -9.54 -4.11
N ARG A 83 2.87 -10.27 -3.16
CA ARG A 83 3.58 -10.87 -2.01
C ARG A 83 4.71 -11.79 -2.46
N GLN A 84 4.47 -12.61 -3.49
CA GLN A 84 5.50 -13.49 -4.04
C GLN A 84 6.63 -12.71 -4.75
N GLN A 85 6.29 -11.62 -5.45
CA GLN A 85 7.28 -10.73 -6.06
C GLN A 85 8.18 -10.07 -5.01
N VAL A 86 7.60 -9.58 -3.91
CA VAL A 86 8.38 -9.05 -2.77
C VAL A 86 9.35 -10.08 -2.23
N GLU A 87 8.90 -11.33 -1.99
CA GLU A 87 9.77 -12.40 -1.51
C GLU A 87 10.93 -12.69 -2.48
N ASN A 88 10.66 -12.72 -3.78
CA ASN A 88 11.68 -12.95 -4.79
C ASN A 88 12.69 -11.81 -4.87
N LEU A 89 12.23 -10.55 -4.87
CA LEU A 89 13.09 -9.37 -4.90
C LEU A 89 13.97 -9.28 -3.66
N LEU A 90 13.39 -9.49 -2.47
CA LEU A 90 14.14 -9.52 -1.22
C LEU A 90 15.20 -10.62 -1.24
N ARG A 91 14.87 -11.83 -1.73
CA ARG A 91 15.86 -12.90 -1.86
C ARG A 91 17.00 -12.49 -2.80
N THR A 92 16.69 -11.97 -3.98
CA THR A 92 17.72 -11.55 -4.95
C THR A 92 18.64 -10.48 -4.36
N ILE A 93 18.08 -9.43 -3.74
CA ILE A 93 18.87 -8.34 -3.14
C ILE A 93 19.77 -8.88 -2.01
N LEU A 94 19.24 -9.78 -1.18
CA LEU A 94 19.96 -10.28 -0.01
C LEU A 94 21.00 -11.36 -0.34
N ASP A 95 20.78 -12.14 -1.39
CA ASP A 95 21.75 -13.14 -1.86
C ASP A 95 23.06 -12.47 -2.34
N ASP A 96 22.98 -11.23 -2.83
CA ASP A 96 24.12 -10.42 -3.26
C ASP A 96 24.79 -9.62 -2.13
N VAL A 97 24.19 -9.60 -0.93
CA VAL A 97 24.69 -8.88 0.25
C VAL A 97 25.38 -9.84 1.21
N ASP A 98 26.49 -9.42 1.83
CA ASP A 98 27.12 -10.21 2.89
C ASP A 98 26.10 -10.46 4.02
N ASN A 99 25.83 -11.73 4.33
CA ASN A 99 24.93 -12.18 5.40
C ASN A 99 25.15 -11.42 6.73
N ASN A 100 26.36 -10.96 7.01
CA ASN A 100 26.66 -10.17 8.21
C ASN A 100 25.97 -8.79 8.23
N VAL A 101 25.71 -8.19 7.06
CA VAL A 101 25.02 -6.90 6.91
C VAL A 101 23.53 -7.05 7.20
N GLY A 102 22.88 -8.11 6.71
CA GLY A 102 21.46 -8.40 7.00
C GLY A 102 21.20 -8.60 8.51
N CYS A 103 22.02 -9.40 9.18
CA CYS A 103 21.90 -9.63 10.63
C CYS A 103 22.12 -8.35 11.45
N LYS A 104 23.04 -7.47 11.04
CA LYS A 104 23.30 -6.18 11.72
C LYS A 104 22.07 -5.27 11.72
N HIS A 105 21.21 -5.40 10.72
CA HIS A 105 20.00 -4.61 10.55
C HIS A 105 18.73 -5.32 11.02
N ASN A 106 18.85 -6.44 11.75
CA ASN A 106 17.74 -7.20 12.30
C ASN A 106 16.77 -7.76 11.23
N MET A 107 17.27 -7.96 10.00
CA MET A 107 16.45 -8.41 8.87
C MET A 107 15.91 -9.83 9.07
N ASP A 108 16.60 -10.65 9.86
CA ASP A 108 16.14 -12.00 10.26
C ASP A 108 14.77 -11.99 10.95
N HIS A 109 14.37 -10.86 11.53
CA HIS A 109 13.05 -10.68 12.15
C HIS A 109 12.11 -9.83 11.31
N VAL A 110 12.63 -8.82 10.61
CA VAL A 110 11.79 -7.90 9.82
C VAL A 110 11.23 -8.58 8.57
N LEU A 111 12.00 -9.42 7.87
CA LEU A 111 11.54 -10.06 6.64
C LEU A 111 10.41 -11.07 6.89
N PRO A 112 10.51 -12.00 7.87
CA PRO A 112 9.39 -12.88 8.18
C PRO A 112 8.16 -12.10 8.66
N SER A 113 8.38 -11.06 9.49
CA SER A 113 7.30 -10.19 9.98
C SER A 113 6.59 -9.47 8.82
N LEU A 114 7.32 -8.99 7.81
CA LEU A 114 6.72 -8.40 6.63
C LEU A 114 5.81 -9.39 5.91
N MET A 115 6.31 -10.61 5.65
CA MET A 115 5.54 -11.64 4.95
C MET A 115 4.27 -12.02 5.70
N ASP A 116 4.40 -12.25 7.02
CA ASP A 116 3.27 -12.56 7.89
C ASP A 116 2.24 -11.43 7.90
N ASN A 117 2.69 -10.17 7.96
CA ASN A 117 1.80 -9.00 7.95
C ASN A 117 1.09 -8.80 6.61
N ILE A 118 1.74 -9.13 5.47
CA ILE A 118 1.07 -9.11 4.16
C ILE A 118 0.00 -10.20 4.12
N ASP A 119 0.32 -11.43 4.53
CA ASP A 119 -0.61 -12.56 4.55
C ASP A 119 -1.81 -12.29 5.48
N ASP A 120 -1.57 -11.68 6.65
CA ASP A 120 -2.60 -11.22 7.57
C ASP A 120 -3.50 -10.15 6.94
N CYS A 121 -2.92 -9.19 6.19
CA CYS A 121 -3.71 -8.20 5.47
C CYS A 121 -4.58 -8.87 4.41
N ILE A 122 -4.03 -9.77 3.58
CA ILE A 122 -4.78 -10.48 2.53
C ILE A 122 -5.97 -11.22 3.13
N SER A 123 -5.73 -12.03 4.17
CA SER A 123 -6.76 -12.85 4.79
C SER A 123 -7.83 -12.04 5.54
N SER A 124 -7.49 -10.85 6.05
CA SER A 124 -8.43 -10.02 6.83
C SER A 124 -9.28 -9.06 5.97
N CYS A 125 -8.97 -8.89 4.68
CA CYS A 125 -9.68 -7.96 3.80
C CYS A 125 -11.17 -8.32 3.60
N HIS A 126 -11.53 -9.61 3.57
CA HIS A 126 -12.93 -10.05 3.44
C HIS A 126 -13.80 -9.82 4.68
N HIS A 127 -13.20 -9.36 5.78
CA HIS A 127 -13.86 -9.22 7.08
C HIS A 127 -13.92 -7.76 7.55
N SER A 128 -13.34 -6.84 6.78
CA SER A 128 -13.33 -5.42 7.14
C SER A 128 -14.64 -4.76 6.73
N THR A 129 -15.58 -4.63 7.67
CA THR A 129 -16.80 -3.86 7.44
C THR A 129 -16.44 -2.37 7.36
N SER A 130 -16.93 -1.69 6.31
CA SER A 130 -16.78 -0.27 5.91
C SER A 130 -17.06 0.82 6.99
N SER A 131 -17.11 0.50 8.28
CA SER A 131 -17.57 1.40 9.35
C SER A 131 -16.49 2.26 10.01
N ALA A 132 -15.20 1.98 9.80
CA ALA A 132 -14.13 2.80 10.32
C ALA A 132 -13.76 3.88 9.30
N THR A 133 -14.05 5.14 9.62
CA THR A 133 -13.49 6.29 8.89
C THR A 133 -11.97 6.16 8.91
N MET A 134 -11.35 6.09 7.72
CA MET A 134 -9.90 6.14 7.55
C MET A 134 -9.32 7.30 8.39
N THR A 135 -8.20 7.11 9.07
CA THR A 135 -7.59 8.23 9.82
C THR A 135 -6.89 9.19 8.85
N ASP A 136 -6.68 10.45 9.28
CA ASP A 136 -5.91 11.43 8.49
C ASP A 136 -4.51 10.89 8.12
N GLU A 137 -3.85 10.22 9.07
CA GLU A 137 -2.56 9.57 8.84
C GLU A 137 -2.67 8.44 7.81
N GLN A 138 -3.72 7.62 7.86
CA GLN A 138 -3.94 6.60 6.84
C GLN A 138 -4.10 7.23 5.45
N LEU A 139 -4.92 8.28 5.35
CA LEU A 139 -5.13 9.00 4.10
C LEU A 139 -3.84 9.62 3.56
N ASP A 140 -3.06 10.31 4.38
CA ASP A 140 -1.82 10.95 3.94
C ASP A 140 -0.83 9.92 3.38
N PHE A 141 -0.75 8.73 3.99
CA PHE A 141 0.04 7.62 3.45
C PHE A 141 -0.53 7.07 2.14
N LEU A 142 -1.84 6.85 2.03
CA LEU A 142 -2.47 6.42 0.77
C LEU A 142 -2.14 7.38 -0.37
N LEU A 143 -2.24 8.69 -0.12
CA LEU A 143 -1.94 9.71 -1.12
C LEU A 143 -0.47 9.74 -1.49
N LEU A 144 0.43 9.47 -0.54
CA LEU A 144 1.87 9.36 -0.79
C LEU A 144 2.18 8.16 -1.70
N ASP A 145 1.65 6.98 -1.37
CA ASP A 145 1.86 5.76 -2.16
C ASP A 145 1.29 5.93 -3.58
N LEU A 146 0.07 6.47 -3.70
CA LEU A 146 -0.55 6.76 -5.00
C LEU A 146 0.26 7.76 -5.83
N HIS A 147 0.78 8.81 -5.20
CA HIS A 147 1.61 9.80 -5.88
C HIS A 147 2.90 9.15 -6.41
N TYR A 148 3.60 8.38 -5.56
CA TYR A 148 4.82 7.68 -5.94
C TYR A 148 4.60 6.68 -7.09
N LEU A 149 3.57 5.83 -6.99
CA LEU A 149 3.22 4.88 -8.06
C LEU A 149 2.92 5.59 -9.38
N SER A 150 2.25 6.75 -9.31
CA SER A 150 1.90 7.51 -10.51
C SER A 150 3.08 8.22 -11.14
N GLU A 151 4.00 8.73 -10.32
CA GLU A 151 5.27 9.28 -10.79
C GLU A 151 6.11 8.20 -11.48
N PHE A 152 6.27 7.04 -10.84
CA PHE A 152 7.00 5.90 -11.39
C PHE A 152 6.42 5.42 -12.74
N LEU A 153 5.10 5.28 -12.84
CA LEU A 153 4.45 4.90 -14.11
C LEU A 153 4.59 5.97 -15.19
N ALA A 154 4.53 7.26 -14.82
CA ALA A 154 4.75 8.35 -15.76
C ALA A 154 6.19 8.37 -16.32
N GLU A 155 7.18 7.92 -15.53
CA GLU A 155 8.56 7.78 -15.98
C GLU A 155 8.76 6.55 -16.89
N GLN A 156 8.06 5.45 -16.62
CA GLN A 156 8.23 4.16 -17.33
C GLN A 156 7.43 4.05 -18.65
N ILE A 157 6.20 4.56 -18.69
CA ILE A 157 5.23 4.23 -19.74
C ILE A 157 5.21 5.30 -20.86
N TYR A 158 5.01 6.58 -20.53
CA TYR A 158 5.08 7.76 -21.42
C TYR A 158 5.01 9.03 -20.54
N PRO A 159 5.56 10.20 -20.95
CA PRO A 159 5.38 11.46 -20.23
C PRO A 159 3.91 11.93 -20.35
N LEU A 160 3.03 11.31 -19.59
CA LEU A 160 1.58 11.51 -19.59
C LEU A 160 1.21 12.53 -18.52
N GLU A 161 1.54 13.80 -18.79
CA GLU A 161 1.09 14.96 -17.99
C GLU A 161 -0.40 14.86 -17.65
N THR A 162 -1.22 14.38 -18.61
CA THR A 162 -2.68 14.32 -18.46
C THR A 162 -3.18 13.31 -17.42
N GLN A 163 -2.50 12.18 -17.21
CA GLN A 163 -2.95 11.14 -16.26
C GLN A 163 -2.44 11.38 -14.85
N TYR A 164 -1.20 11.86 -14.72
CA TYR A 164 -0.68 12.37 -13.46
C TYR A 164 -1.55 13.51 -12.92
N ASP A 165 -1.98 14.44 -13.78
CA ASP A 165 -2.90 15.52 -13.41
C ASP A 165 -4.26 15.01 -12.92
N ILE A 166 -4.79 13.95 -13.55
CA ILE A 166 -6.01 13.28 -13.11
C ILE A 166 -5.81 12.71 -11.71
N LEU A 167 -4.72 11.98 -11.48
CA LEU A 167 -4.48 11.32 -10.20
C LEU A 167 -4.20 12.34 -9.09
N GLN A 168 -3.43 13.39 -9.36
CA GLN A 168 -3.24 14.51 -8.43
C GLN A 168 -4.57 15.20 -8.09
N THR A 169 -5.43 15.40 -9.09
CA THR A 169 -6.77 15.99 -8.88
C THR A 169 -7.66 15.07 -8.05
N VAL A 170 -7.67 13.76 -8.34
CA VAL A 170 -8.43 12.75 -7.58
C VAL A 170 -7.95 12.69 -6.13
N SER A 171 -6.62 12.65 -5.92
CA SER A 171 -5.97 12.70 -4.61
C SER A 171 -6.32 13.96 -3.81
N GLY A 172 -6.28 15.12 -4.46
CA GLY A 172 -6.70 16.39 -3.84
C GLY A 172 -8.18 16.39 -3.44
N ASN A 173 -9.04 15.86 -4.30
CA ASN A 173 -10.47 15.72 -4.00
C ASN A 173 -10.70 14.74 -2.84
N MET A 174 -10.01 13.59 -2.81
CA MET A 174 -10.02 12.63 -1.69
C MET A 174 -9.73 13.30 -0.36
N LYS A 175 -8.63 14.07 -0.29
CA LYS A 175 -8.25 14.81 0.91
C LYS A 175 -9.29 15.82 1.37
N TYR A 176 -9.85 16.57 0.42
CA TYR A 176 -10.86 17.58 0.72
C TYR A 176 -12.15 16.97 1.27
N PHE A 177 -12.72 15.97 0.58
CA PHE A 177 -13.95 15.33 1.01
C PHE A 177 -13.76 14.55 2.32
N HIS A 178 -12.61 13.91 2.52
CA HIS A 178 -12.28 13.27 3.78
C HIS A 178 -12.38 14.25 4.96
N GLY A 179 -11.74 15.42 4.84
CA GLY A 179 -11.79 16.46 5.87
C GLY A 179 -13.21 16.94 6.13
N LEU A 180 -14.05 17.05 5.10
CA LEU A 180 -15.45 17.44 5.28
C LEU A 180 -16.28 16.34 5.99
N ILE A 181 -16.03 15.07 5.69
CA ILE A 181 -16.68 13.92 6.35
C ILE A 181 -16.30 13.87 7.84
N VAL A 182 -15.00 13.91 8.15
CA VAL A 182 -14.49 13.84 9.54
C VAL A 182 -15.00 15.01 10.39
N ASN A 183 -15.11 16.20 9.80
CA ASN A 183 -15.63 17.38 10.49
C ASN A 183 -17.17 17.42 10.60
N GLY A 184 -17.89 16.40 10.13
CA GLY A 184 -19.36 16.34 10.16
C GLY A 184 -20.02 17.45 9.35
N CYS A 185 -19.30 18.03 8.38
CA CYS A 185 -19.75 19.15 7.57
C CYS A 185 -20.61 18.73 6.37
N ILE A 186 -20.82 17.42 6.19
CA ILE A 186 -21.61 16.87 5.10
C ILE A 186 -22.67 15.90 5.65
N GLU A 187 -23.90 16.03 5.17
CA GLU A 187 -25.00 15.10 5.44
C GLU A 187 -24.70 13.69 4.93
N ARG A 188 -25.19 12.67 5.65
CA ARG A 188 -24.92 11.25 5.40
C ARG A 188 -25.21 10.80 3.96
N GLU A 189 -26.28 11.31 3.35
CA GLU A 189 -26.68 10.98 1.98
C GLU A 189 -25.66 11.48 0.94
N ILE A 190 -25.01 12.61 1.21
CA ILE A 190 -23.95 13.15 0.35
C ILE A 190 -22.65 12.37 0.57
N VAL A 191 -22.38 11.91 1.80
CA VAL A 191 -21.23 11.03 2.09
C VAL A 191 -21.35 9.72 1.31
N GLU A 192 -22.53 9.10 1.30
CA GLU A 192 -22.79 7.87 0.54
C GLU A 192 -22.61 8.09 -0.97
N TYR A 193 -23.08 9.22 -1.51
CA TYR A 193 -22.88 9.58 -2.91
C TYR A 193 -21.39 9.81 -3.25
N VAL A 194 -20.67 10.56 -2.42
CA VAL A 194 -19.26 10.88 -2.62
C VAL A 194 -18.39 9.62 -2.48
N LEU A 195 -18.71 8.74 -1.54
CA LEU A 195 -18.01 7.46 -1.34
C LEU A 195 -18.11 6.57 -2.59
N ALA A 196 -19.30 6.48 -3.20
CA ALA A 196 -19.47 5.75 -4.45
C ALA A 196 -18.63 6.33 -5.60
N GLN A 197 -18.44 7.66 -5.65
CA GLN A 197 -17.52 8.28 -6.61
C GLN A 197 -16.05 7.97 -6.30
N PHE A 198 -15.68 7.87 -5.02
CA PHE A 198 -14.34 7.43 -4.62
C PHE A 198 -14.05 5.98 -4.97
N GLN A 199 -15.01 5.08 -4.80
CA GLN A 199 -14.87 3.70 -5.24
C GLN A 199 -14.66 3.63 -6.75
N LEU A 200 -15.46 4.34 -7.54
CA LEU A 200 -15.28 4.43 -9.00
C LEU A 200 -13.94 5.05 -9.40
N MET A 201 -13.44 6.02 -8.63
CA MET A 201 -12.11 6.60 -8.86
C MET A 201 -11.00 5.62 -8.48
N ALA A 202 -11.12 4.91 -7.37
CA ALA A 202 -10.18 3.87 -6.95
C ALA A 202 -10.13 2.72 -7.97
N GLU A 203 -11.28 2.28 -8.49
CA GLU A 203 -11.35 1.31 -9.60
C GLU A 203 -10.62 1.81 -10.84
N ARG A 204 -10.82 3.08 -11.22
CA ARG A 204 -10.12 3.67 -12.38
C ARG A 204 -8.62 3.81 -12.15
N VAL A 205 -8.20 4.13 -10.94
CA VAL A 205 -6.77 4.17 -10.56
C VAL A 205 -6.19 2.76 -10.58
N ALA A 206 -6.87 1.76 -10.02
CA ALA A 206 -6.43 0.37 -10.07
C ALA A 206 -6.31 -0.13 -11.51
N ILE A 207 -7.28 0.18 -12.38
CA ILE A 207 -7.21 -0.10 -13.82
C ILE A 207 -6.03 0.63 -14.47
N PHE A 208 -5.78 1.88 -14.09
CA PHE A 208 -4.65 2.67 -14.61
C PHE A 208 -3.29 2.10 -14.19
N LEU A 209 -3.17 1.56 -12.98
CA LEU A 209 -1.96 0.89 -12.51
C LEU A 209 -1.70 -0.45 -13.25
N TRP A 210 -2.70 -1.05 -13.92
CA TRP A 210 -2.61 -2.43 -14.42
C TRP A 210 -2.85 -2.68 -15.91
N HIS A 211 -3.60 -1.85 -16.62
CA HIS A 211 -3.82 -2.06 -18.06
C HIS A 211 -2.79 -1.29 -18.89
N ASP A 212 -1.58 -1.86 -18.96
CA ASP A 212 -0.69 -1.85 -20.13
C ASP A 212 -0.03 -3.23 -20.30
#